data_AF-A0AAN4ZFA9-F1
#
_entry.id   AF-A0AAN4ZFA9-F1
#
_cell.length_a   1.000
_cell.length_b   1.000
_cell.length_c   1.000
_cell.angle_alpha   90.00
_cell.angle_beta   90.00
_cell.angle_gamma   90.00
#
_symmetry.space_group_name_H-M   'P 1'
#
loop_
_entity.id
_entity.type
_entity.pdbx_description
1 polymer ?
#
loop_
_entity_poly.entity_id
_entity_poly.type
_entity_poly.pdbx_seq_one_letter_code
_entity_poly.pdbx_strand_id
1 'polypeptide(L)'
;RFLVHMHEFMYACQHRTFLGNCENGRKDLAVARRKKALRTHFDSHAEDYRNPFYESSLSIMIFSVSTRSANIEVFAQFHSRWGGDGILPRESSEDAMVTLFNQIAVLQSTIAVMETRVGKGR
;
A
#
# COMPACT_ATOMS: atom_id res chain seq x y z
N ARG A 1 -1.59 5.18 1.39
CA ARG A 1 -2.12 5.77 2.64
C ARG A 1 -3.50 6.41 2.47
N PHE A 2 -3.65 7.48 1.69
CA PHE A 2 -4.93 8.20 1.52
C PHE A 2 -6.13 7.28 1.24
N LEU A 3 -6.04 6.41 0.23
CA LEU A 3 -7.12 5.48 -0.13
C LEU A 3 -7.46 4.47 0.97
N VAL A 4 -6.45 4.02 1.73
CA VAL A 4 -6.63 3.08 2.86
C VAL A 4 -7.40 3.76 3.99
N HIS A 5 -6.98 4.96 4.40
CA HIS A 5 -7.69 5.71 5.45
C HIS A 5 -9.09 6.14 5.00
N MET A 6 -9.29 6.52 3.73
CA MET A 6 -10.61 6.84 3.20
C MET A 6 -11.58 5.66 3.37
N HIS A 7 -11.12 4.45 3.09
CA HIS A 7 -11.91 3.24 3.30
C HIS A 7 -12.19 2.99 4.78
N GLU A 8 -11.24 3.20 5.68
CA GLU A 8 -11.48 3.09 7.13
C GLU A 8 -12.54 4.09 7.59
N PHE A 9 -12.47 5.34 7.13
CA PHE A 9 -13.48 6.36 7.45
C PHE A 9 -14.86 6.07 6.86
N MET A 10 -14.95 5.28 5.79
CA MET A 10 -16.22 4.83 5.22
C MET A 10 -16.96 3.93 6.22
N TYR A 11 -16.27 2.99 6.88
CA TYR A 11 -16.88 2.10 7.87
C TYR A 11 -16.98 2.69 9.27
N ALA A 12 -16.07 3.59 9.64
CA ALA A 12 -16.10 4.24 10.95
C ALA A 12 -17.31 5.17 11.14
N CYS A 13 -17.97 5.59 10.05
CA CYS A 13 -19.16 6.46 10.07
C CYS A 13 -18.95 7.79 10.85
N GLN A 14 -17.71 8.21 11.04
CA GLN A 14 -17.34 9.41 11.80
C GLN A 14 -17.64 10.72 11.04
N HIS A 15 -17.58 10.67 9.72
CA HIS A 15 -17.79 11.81 8.84
C HIS A 15 -19.08 11.67 8.05
N ARG A 16 -19.67 12.80 7.63
CA ARG A 16 -20.92 12.78 6.86
C ARG A 16 -20.78 12.26 5.42
N THR A 17 -19.56 12.14 4.90
CA THR A 17 -19.34 11.96 3.45
C THR A 17 -20.01 10.70 2.92
N PHE A 18 -19.89 9.57 3.61
CA PHE A 18 -20.41 8.27 3.16
C PHE A 18 -21.71 7.84 3.87
N LEU A 19 -22.39 8.76 4.56
CA LEU A 19 -23.64 8.44 5.26
C LEU A 19 -24.86 8.60 4.34
N GLY A 20 -25.79 7.65 4.44
CA GLY A 20 -27.03 7.62 3.67
C GLY A 20 -26.87 7.09 2.25
N ASN A 21 -27.98 6.65 1.65
CA ASN A 21 -27.97 6.02 0.32
C ASN A 21 -28.19 7.00 -0.83
N CYS A 22 -28.77 8.16 -0.54
CA CYS A 22 -29.06 9.21 -1.50
C CYS A 22 -29.09 10.58 -0.82
N GLU A 23 -29.02 11.64 -1.63
CA GLU A 23 -29.03 13.01 -1.12
C GLU A 23 -30.34 13.37 -0.41
N ASN A 24 -31.48 12.83 -0.87
CA ASN A 24 -32.76 13.08 -0.20
C ASN A 24 -32.77 12.52 1.24
N GLY A 25 -32.39 11.24 1.41
CA GLY A 25 -32.31 10.63 2.74
C GLY A 25 -31.28 11.31 3.65
N ARG A 26 -30.23 11.91 3.09
CA ARG A 26 -29.25 12.72 3.85
C ARG A 26 -29.85 14.01 4.39
N LYS A 27 -30.77 14.64 3.65
CA LYS A 27 -31.49 15.84 4.10
C LYS A 27 -32.46 15.49 5.23
N ASP A 28 -33.20 14.40 5.08
CA ASP A 28 -34.16 13.93 6.10
C ASP A 28 -33.46 13.63 7.43
N LEU A 29 -32.27 13.01 7.38
CA LEU A 29 -31.43 12.74 8.56
C LEU A 29 -30.67 13.97 9.08
N ALA A 30 -30.76 15.11 8.41
CA ALA A 30 -30.02 16.35 8.70
C ALA A 30 -28.51 16.10 8.92
N VAL A 31 -27.91 15.21 8.12
CA VAL A 31 -26.52 14.73 8.33
C VAL A 31 -25.52 15.89 8.27
N ALA A 32 -25.77 16.86 7.38
CA ALA A 32 -24.91 18.05 7.21
C ALA A 32 -24.76 18.89 8.48
N ARG A 33 -25.80 18.96 9.31
CA ARG A 33 -25.79 19.72 10.57
C ARG A 33 -25.07 18.98 11.69
N ARG A 34 -25.06 17.64 11.65
CA ARG A 34 -24.58 16.79 12.75
C ARG A 34 -23.11 16.43 12.65
N LYS A 35 -22.56 16.30 11.44
CA LYS A 35 -21.18 15.81 11.22
C LYS A 35 -20.44 16.60 10.15
N LYS A 36 -19.13 16.77 10.35
CA LYS A 36 -18.22 17.40 9.38
C LYS A 36 -18.00 16.50 8.17
N ALA A 37 -17.68 17.10 7.02
CA ALA A 37 -17.28 16.36 5.82
C ALA A 37 -15.89 15.73 6.02
N LEU A 38 -15.69 14.54 5.46
CA LEU A 38 -14.39 13.88 5.47
C LEU A 38 -13.32 14.71 4.77
N ARG A 39 -13.70 15.46 3.73
CA ARG A 39 -12.78 16.37 3.04
C ARG A 39 -12.11 17.36 3.99
N THR A 40 -12.83 17.88 4.99
CA THR A 40 -12.27 18.80 5.98
C THR A 40 -11.14 18.17 6.79
N HIS A 41 -11.21 16.86 7.09
CA HIS A 41 -10.14 16.13 7.76
C HIS A 41 -8.92 15.95 6.84
N PHE A 42 -9.13 15.63 5.56
CA PHE A 42 -8.03 15.50 4.61
C PHE A 42 -7.36 16.82 4.28
N ASP A 43 -8.12 17.90 4.13
CA ASP A 43 -7.58 19.24 3.88
C ASP A 43 -6.72 19.71 5.05
N SER A 44 -7.08 19.39 6.30
CA SER A 44 -6.28 19.76 7.48
C SER A 44 -5.01 18.91 7.67
N HIS A 45 -4.89 17.79 6.97
CA HIS A 45 -3.74 16.87 7.01
C HIS A 45 -3.16 16.66 5.61
N ALA A 46 -3.31 17.64 4.71
CA ALA A 46 -3.02 17.46 3.29
C ALA A 46 -1.57 17.01 3.04
N GLU A 47 -0.63 17.51 3.83
CA GLU A 47 0.80 17.16 3.74
C GLU A 47 1.06 15.67 4.03
N ASP A 48 0.28 15.02 4.91
CA ASP A 48 0.42 13.59 5.22
C ASP A 48 -0.03 12.67 4.08
N TYR A 49 -0.87 13.19 3.18
CA TYR A 49 -1.51 12.45 2.11
C TYR A 49 -1.00 12.81 0.71
N ARG A 50 -0.16 13.84 0.61
CA ARG A 50 0.39 14.31 -0.66
C ARG A 50 1.37 13.29 -1.23
N ASN A 51 1.21 12.95 -2.52
CA ASN A 51 2.22 12.16 -3.23
C ASN A 51 3.42 13.07 -3.56
N PRO A 52 4.63 12.81 -3.03
CA PRO A 52 5.81 13.65 -3.30
C PRO A 52 6.25 13.62 -4.77
N PHE A 53 5.85 12.60 -5.52
CA PHE A 53 6.14 12.46 -6.95
C PHE A 53 5.03 13.04 -7.85
N TYR A 54 4.02 13.69 -7.27
CA TYR A 54 2.98 14.34 -8.05
C TYR A 54 3.51 15.62 -8.69
N GLU A 55 3.45 15.69 -10.02
CA GLU A 55 3.83 16.85 -10.79
C GLU A 55 2.63 17.30 -11.64
N SER A 56 2.20 18.55 -11.49
CA SER A 56 1.02 19.09 -12.20
C SER A 56 1.26 19.32 -13.70
N SER A 57 2.52 19.40 -14.11
CA SER A 57 2.96 19.57 -15.51
C SER A 57 2.89 18.28 -16.31
N LEU A 58 2.94 17.11 -15.65
CA LEU A 58 2.87 15.81 -16.29
C LEU A 58 1.42 15.55 -16.71
N SER A 59 1.15 15.67 -18.02
CA SER A 59 -0.09 15.19 -18.62
C SER A 59 -0.09 13.66 -18.67
N ILE A 60 -0.32 13.02 -17.54
CA ILE A 60 -0.46 11.57 -17.46
C ILE A 60 -1.77 11.20 -18.16
N MET A 61 -1.69 10.75 -19.41
CA MET A 61 -2.83 10.13 -20.08
C MET A 61 -3.11 8.77 -19.44
N ILE A 62 -4.08 8.74 -18.51
CA ILE A 62 -4.57 7.52 -17.84
C ILE A 62 -5.07 6.47 -18.85
N PHE A 63 -5.36 6.87 -20.10
CA PHE A 63 -5.85 6.01 -21.16
C PHE A 63 -4.87 4.91 -21.63
N SER A 64 -3.58 4.99 -21.30
CA SER A 64 -2.60 3.96 -21.68
C SER A 64 -2.44 2.82 -20.67
N VAL A 65 -3.22 2.81 -19.57
CA VAL A 65 -3.15 1.74 -18.57
C VAL A 65 -3.66 0.44 -19.16
N SER A 66 -2.78 -0.56 -19.23
CA SER A 66 -3.11 -1.88 -19.76
C SER A 66 -3.85 -2.72 -18.72
N THR A 67 -4.99 -3.29 -19.12
CA THR A 67 -5.84 -4.16 -18.29
C THR A 67 -5.46 -5.64 -18.35
N ARG A 68 -4.27 -5.96 -18.87
CA ARG A 68 -3.75 -7.35 -18.84
C ARG A 68 -3.63 -7.81 -17.40
N SER A 69 -3.98 -9.07 -17.13
CA SER A 69 -3.93 -9.64 -15.77
C SER A 69 -2.53 -9.51 -15.14
N ALA A 70 -1.47 -9.61 -15.94
CA ALA A 70 -0.09 -9.43 -15.49
C ALA A 70 0.23 -8.04 -14.93
N ASN A 71 -0.58 -7.02 -15.25
CA ASN A 71 -0.41 -5.64 -14.78
C ASN A 71 -1.37 -5.28 -13.63
N ILE A 72 -2.21 -6.23 -13.20
CA ILE A 72 -3.16 -6.04 -12.11
C ILE A 72 -2.59 -6.73 -10.87
N GLU A 73 -2.16 -5.92 -9.92
CA GLU A 73 -1.60 -6.41 -8.67
C GLU A 73 -2.62 -6.38 -7.53
N VAL A 74 -2.49 -7.32 -6.59
CA VAL A 74 -3.29 -7.32 -5.37
C VAL A 74 -2.84 -6.16 -4.48
N PHE A 75 -3.79 -5.34 -4.03
CA PHE A 75 -3.49 -4.25 -3.11
C PHE A 75 -3.22 -4.77 -1.69
N ALA A 76 -2.01 -5.27 -1.46
CA ALA A 76 -1.61 -5.94 -0.22
C ALA A 76 -1.75 -5.06 1.03
N GLN A 77 -1.37 -3.78 0.96
CA GLN A 77 -1.53 -2.85 2.08
C GLN A 77 -3.00 -2.62 2.48
N PHE A 78 -3.94 -2.95 1.60
CA PHE A 78 -5.35 -2.85 1.90
C PHE A 78 -5.90 -4.15 2.47
N HIS A 79 -5.60 -5.29 1.84
CA HIS A 79 -6.17 -6.60 2.22
C HIS A 79 -5.40 -7.35 3.30
N SER A 80 -4.08 -7.17 3.39
CA SER A 80 -3.19 -7.99 4.23
C SER A 80 -2.50 -7.21 5.37
N ARG A 81 -2.91 -5.97 5.65
CA ARG A 81 -2.23 -5.09 6.63
C ARG A 81 -2.23 -5.56 8.10
N TRP A 82 -2.98 -6.60 8.43
CA TRP A 82 -3.05 -7.18 9.78
C TRP A 82 -2.23 -8.46 9.94
N GLY A 83 -1.71 -9.01 8.84
CA GLY A 83 -0.67 -10.03 8.91
C GLY A 83 0.64 -9.31 9.24
N GLY A 84 1.04 -9.36 10.51
CA GLY A 84 2.16 -8.57 11.07
C GLY A 84 3.52 -8.75 10.37
N ASP A 85 3.64 -9.72 9.47
CA ASP A 85 4.90 -10.07 8.83
C ASP A 85 5.13 -9.36 7.48
N GLY A 86 4.13 -8.63 6.95
CA GLY A 86 4.22 -7.99 5.63
C GLY A 86 4.26 -8.97 4.45
N ILE A 87 4.01 -10.25 4.74
CA ILE A 87 4.05 -11.35 3.80
C ILE A 87 2.70 -11.43 3.05
N LEU A 88 2.76 -11.59 1.73
CA LEU A 88 1.56 -11.81 0.93
C LEU A 88 0.90 -13.12 1.36
N PRO A 89 -0.44 -13.26 1.31
CA PRO A 89 -1.13 -14.50 1.71
C PRO A 89 -0.68 -15.78 0.97
N ARG A 90 0.13 -15.65 -0.09
CA ARG A 90 0.68 -16.76 -0.90
C ARG A 90 2.13 -17.10 -0.55
N GLU A 91 2.79 -16.29 0.27
CA GLU A 91 4.16 -16.50 0.71
C GLU A 91 4.11 -17.03 2.14
N SER A 92 4.82 -18.13 2.42
CA SER A 92 5.05 -18.60 3.79
C SER A 92 6.32 -17.93 4.31
N SER A 93 6.29 -17.47 5.56
CA SER A 93 7.51 -17.00 6.25
C SER A 93 8.59 -18.09 6.28
N GLU A 94 8.18 -19.36 6.33
CA GLU A 94 9.06 -20.51 6.30
C GLU A 94 9.77 -20.66 4.95
N ASP A 95 9.05 -20.54 3.83
CA ASP A 95 9.63 -20.63 2.48
C ASP A 95 10.59 -19.47 2.19
N ALA A 96 10.26 -18.27 2.67
CA ALA A 96 11.14 -17.11 2.58
C ALA A 96 12.43 -17.32 3.39
N MET A 97 12.32 -17.84 4.62
CA MET A 97 13.48 -18.18 5.45
C MET A 97 14.36 -19.23 4.78
N VAL A 98 13.79 -20.32 4.27
CA VAL A 98 14.54 -21.38 3.57
C VAL A 98 15.29 -20.82 2.37
N THR A 99 14.64 -19.96 1.58
CA THR A 99 15.28 -19.29 0.43
C THR A 99 16.47 -18.43 0.86
N LEU A 100 16.30 -17.63 1.91
CA LEU A 100 17.37 -16.77 2.45
C LEU A 100 18.54 -17.60 3.01
N PHE A 101 18.27 -18.68 3.74
CA PHE A 101 19.32 -19.57 4.23
C PHE A 101 20.12 -20.20 3.09
N ASN A 102 19.46 -20.64 2.02
CA ASN A 102 20.14 -21.16 0.83
C ASN A 102 21.02 -20.08 0.17
N GLN A 103 20.53 -18.85 0.06
CA GLN A 103 21.33 -17.73 -0.47
C GLN A 103 22.55 -17.41 0.41
N ILE A 104 22.40 -17.42 1.73
CA ILE A 104 23.51 -17.22 2.67
C ILE A 104 24.57 -18.32 2.50
N ALA A 105 24.16 -19.59 2.42
CA ALA A 105 25.07 -20.71 2.22
C ALA A 105 25.86 -20.59 0.90
N VAL A 106 25.19 -20.18 -0.17
CA VAL A 106 25.85 -19.92 -1.46
C VAL A 106 26.86 -18.78 -1.33
N LEU A 107 26.50 -17.66 -0.68
CA LEU A 107 27.41 -16.54 -0.47
C LEU A 107 28.62 -16.91 0.38
N GLN A 108 28.46 -17.72 1.42
CA GLN A 108 29.58 -18.21 2.21
C GLN A 108 30.52 -19.08 1.38
N SER A 109 29.97 -19.94 0.51
CA SER A 109 30.80 -20.78 -0.37
C SER A 109 31.59 -19.93 -1.39
N THR A 110 30.99 -18.86 -1.94
CA THR A 110 31.67 -17.98 -2.89
C THR A 110 32.75 -17.15 -2.21
N ILE A 111 32.53 -16.69 -0.98
CA ILE A 111 33.56 -16.03 -0.16
C ILE A 111 34.75 -16.96 0.05
N ALA A 112 34.53 -18.20 0.47
CA ALA A 112 35.62 -19.17 0.67
C ALA A 112 36.43 -19.44 -0.62
N VAL A 113 35.74 -19.52 -1.78
CA VAL A 113 36.41 -19.65 -3.08
C VAL A 113 37.21 -18.39 -3.42
N MET A 114 36.70 -17.20 -3.13
CA MET A 114 37.42 -15.94 -3.35
C MET A 114 38.65 -15.82 -2.46
N GLU A 115 38.55 -16.18 -1.18
CA GLU A 115 39.66 -16.17 -0.23
C GLU A 115 40.79 -17.12 -0.64
N THR A 116 40.45 -18.34 -1.08
CA THR A 116 41.45 -19.30 -1.56
C THR A 116 42.13 -18.86 -2.86
N ARG A 117 41.44 -18.11 -3.73
CA ARG A 117 42.04 -17.51 -4.94
C ARG A 117 42.95 -16.34 -4.62
N VAL A 118 42.57 -15.51 -3.65
CA VAL A 118 43.40 -14.38 -3.17
C VAL A 118 44.65 -14.89 -2.44
N GLY A 119 44.54 -15.93 -1.62
CA GLY A 119 45.66 -16.54 -0.91
C GLY A 119 46.65 -17.28 -1.82
N LYS A 120 46.21 -17.77 -2.99
CA LYS A 120 47.08 -18.40 -4.01
C LYS A 120 47.77 -17.39 -4.94
N GLY A 121 47.36 -16.12 -4.93
CA GLY A 121 47.94 -15.04 -5.73
C GLY A 121 49.02 -14.22 -5.02
N ARG A 122 49.49 -14.69 -3.85
CA ARG A 122 50.50 -14.02 -3.02
C ARG A 122 51.74 -14.88 -2.86
#